data_AF-A0AA35QXD5-F1
#
_entry.id   AF-A0AA35QXD5-F1
#
_cell.length_a   1.000
_cell.length_b   1.000
_cell.length_c   1.000
_cell.angle_alpha   90.00
_cell.angle_beta   90.00
_cell.angle_gamma   90.00
#
_symmetry.space_group_name_H-M   'P 1'
#
loop_
_entity.id
_entity.type
_entity.pdbx_description
1 polymer ?
#
loop_
_entity_poly.entity_id
_entity_poly.type
_entity_poly.pdbx_seq_one_letter_code
_entity_poly.pdbx_strand_id
1 'polypeptide(L)'
;MQLFSRVGFLYCEPLKAGTLQDMLSLELGFETKLPVKFNLPPLADRKNTAEGVVVKPLKNTVLDTRKGPQRVIFKRKGKEFNERRKPWVPPTSDGGKSRKKKRGDRGEDHEHQVRIETLKYELNALVCEQRLVNTISKRGVPDSELDWIELTEALVADVLESGESENEELWGACGGPSNEVLDGLREECRQLVEMYRVSESMADVAI
;
A
#
# COMPACT_ATOMS: atom_id res chain seq x y z
N MET A 1 -7.73 -10.81 28.88
CA MET A 1 -6.46 -11.44 28.47
C MET A 1 -6.30 -12.88 28.95
N GLN A 2 -6.86 -13.26 30.10
CA GLN A 2 -6.86 -14.66 30.54
C GLN A 2 -7.51 -15.63 29.55
N LEU A 3 -8.46 -15.17 28.72
CA LEU A 3 -9.11 -16.01 27.70
C LEU A 3 -8.11 -16.56 26.68
N PHE A 4 -7.39 -15.68 25.96
CA PHE A 4 -6.47 -16.09 24.89
C PHE A 4 -5.33 -16.99 25.38
N SER A 5 -4.78 -16.69 26.56
CA SER A 5 -3.76 -17.52 27.19
C SER A 5 -4.28 -18.94 27.52
N ARG A 6 -5.54 -19.08 27.96
CA ARG A 6 -6.12 -20.41 28.26
C ARG A 6 -6.36 -21.26 27.02
N VAL A 7 -6.69 -20.64 25.89
CA VAL A 7 -6.97 -21.34 24.63
C VAL A 7 -5.74 -21.47 23.72
N GLY A 8 -4.57 -21.01 24.17
CA GLY A 8 -3.33 -21.06 23.38
C GLY A 8 -3.33 -20.11 22.17
N PHE A 9 -4.24 -19.14 22.10
CA PHE A 9 -4.26 -18.15 21.02
C PHE A 9 -3.18 -17.11 21.25
N LEU A 10 -2.47 -16.74 20.17
CA LEU A 10 -1.56 -15.62 20.19
C LEU A 10 -2.33 -14.30 20.40
N TYR A 11 -1.79 -13.44 21.27
CA TYR A 11 -2.35 -12.11 21.49
C TYR A 11 -1.24 -11.09 21.79
N CYS A 12 -1.58 -9.82 21.60
CA CYS A 12 -0.72 -8.69 21.97
C CYS A 12 -0.78 -8.49 23.49
N GLU A 13 0.31 -8.81 24.18
CA GLU A 13 0.48 -8.50 25.59
C GLU A 13 0.69 -6.99 25.78
N PRO A 14 0.12 -6.37 26.83
CA PRO A 14 0.33 -4.97 27.12
C PRO A 14 1.77 -4.76 27.53
N LEU A 15 2.45 -3.85 26.84
CA LEU A 15 3.80 -3.45 27.20
C LEU A 15 3.85 -2.74 28.55
N LYS A 16 2.83 -1.92 28.84
CA LYS A 16 2.65 -1.16 30.07
C LYS A 16 1.17 -0.85 30.28
N ALA A 17 0.76 -0.68 31.53
CA ALA A 17 -0.54 -0.12 31.91
C ALA A 17 -0.31 1.08 32.84
N GLY A 18 -1.09 2.14 32.69
CA GLY A 18 -0.92 3.37 33.46
C GLY A 18 -1.83 4.47 32.97
N THR A 19 -1.50 5.72 33.30
CA THR A 19 -2.28 6.87 32.82
C THR A 19 -2.07 7.08 31.33
N LEU A 20 -3.02 7.77 30.66
CA LEU A 20 -2.89 8.09 29.25
C LEU A 20 -1.59 8.87 28.98
N GLN A 21 -1.25 9.82 29.86
CA GLN A 21 -0.03 10.60 29.76
C GLN A 21 1.21 9.71 29.76
N ASP A 22 1.30 8.76 30.69
CA ASP A 22 2.44 7.84 30.77
C ASP A 22 2.58 6.97 29.51
N MET A 23 1.45 6.55 28.93
CA MET A 23 1.45 5.74 27.70
C MET A 23 1.84 6.57 26.48
N LEU A 24 1.42 7.83 26.41
CA LEU A 24 1.80 8.77 25.35
C LEU A 24 3.26 9.25 25.46
N SER A 25 3.86 9.13 26.63
CA SER A 25 5.28 9.42 26.86
C SER A 25 6.21 8.22 26.64
N LEU A 26 5.69 7.05 26.24
CA LEU A 26 6.54 5.90 25.92
C LEU A 26 7.52 6.22 24.79
N GLU A 27 8.78 5.84 24.96
CA GLU A 27 9.80 5.89 23.93
C GLU A 27 9.47 4.90 22.80
N LEU A 28 9.63 5.37 21.56
CA LEU A 28 9.43 4.58 20.35
C LEU A 28 10.80 4.13 19.82
N GLY A 29 10.82 3.12 18.95
CA GLY A 29 12.06 2.60 18.36
C GLY A 29 12.75 1.51 19.19
N PHE A 30 12.01 0.81 20.04
CA PHE A 30 12.51 -0.37 20.76
C PHE A 30 12.51 -1.62 19.85
N GLU A 31 13.40 -2.57 20.11
CA GLU A 31 13.43 -3.85 19.39
C GLU A 31 12.22 -4.72 19.72
N THR A 32 11.62 -5.33 18.70
CA THR A 32 10.46 -6.20 18.90
C THR A 32 10.84 -7.44 19.71
N LYS A 33 9.96 -7.83 20.64
CA LYS A 33 10.11 -9.05 21.45
C LYS A 33 9.53 -10.28 20.76
N LEU A 34 8.92 -10.13 19.57
CA LEU A 34 8.28 -11.23 18.86
C LEU A 34 9.26 -12.37 18.51
N PRO A 35 10.47 -12.12 17.96
CA PRO A 35 11.39 -13.21 17.63
C PRO A 35 11.73 -14.08 18.84
N VAL A 36 12.07 -13.45 19.97
CA VAL A 36 12.37 -14.14 21.24
C VAL A 36 11.15 -14.94 21.73
N LYS A 37 9.95 -14.36 21.64
CA LYS A 37 8.71 -15.04 22.04
C LYS A 37 8.42 -16.31 21.23
N PHE A 38 8.89 -16.39 19.99
CA PHE A 38 8.72 -17.54 19.11
C PHE A 38 9.97 -18.42 18.97
N ASN A 39 11.00 -18.21 19.82
CA ASN A 39 12.29 -18.90 19.70
C ASN A 39 12.92 -18.78 18.30
N LEU A 40 12.71 -17.65 17.63
CA LEU A 40 13.31 -17.35 16.33
C LEU A 40 14.67 -16.66 16.51
N PRO A 41 15.64 -16.92 15.61
CA PRO A 41 16.93 -16.25 15.66
C PRO A 41 16.78 -14.74 15.41
N PRO A 42 17.65 -13.91 16.01
CA PRO A 42 17.70 -12.48 15.70
C PRO A 42 18.16 -12.26 14.25
N LEU A 43 17.78 -11.12 13.67
CA LEU A 43 18.24 -10.72 12.35
C LEU A 43 19.72 -10.29 12.44
N ALA A 44 20.59 -10.91 11.64
CA ALA A 44 22.04 -10.69 11.71
C ALA A 44 22.46 -9.26 11.31
N ASP A 45 21.82 -8.72 10.27
CA ASP A 45 22.32 -7.51 9.59
C ASP A 45 21.57 -6.23 9.97
N ARG A 46 20.52 -6.32 10.79
CA ARG A 46 19.69 -5.17 11.15
C ARG A 46 18.96 -5.34 12.47
N LYS A 47 18.72 -4.22 13.16
CA LYS A 47 17.83 -4.18 14.32
C LYS A 47 16.39 -4.43 13.87
N ASN A 48 15.71 -5.37 14.51
CA ASN A 48 14.29 -5.63 14.27
C ASN A 48 13.45 -4.67 15.13
N THR A 49 13.42 -3.41 14.74
CA THR A 49 12.72 -2.35 15.48
C THR A 49 11.21 -2.52 15.36
N ALA A 50 10.48 -2.37 16.47
CA ALA A 50 9.02 -2.39 16.45
C ALA A 50 8.49 -1.13 15.76
N GLU A 51 7.47 -1.29 14.91
CA GLU A 51 6.85 -0.19 14.16
C GLU A 51 6.33 0.92 15.08
N GLY A 52 5.78 0.54 16.24
CA GLY A 52 5.18 1.48 17.17
C GLY A 52 4.38 0.81 18.28
N VAL A 53 3.53 1.61 18.92
CA VAL A 53 2.65 1.18 20.01
C VAL A 53 1.21 1.59 19.74
N VAL A 54 0.29 0.76 20.22
CA VAL A 54 -1.14 1.06 20.25
C VAL A 54 -1.53 1.32 21.70
N VAL A 55 -2.06 2.50 21.97
CA VAL A 55 -2.56 2.90 23.29
C VAL A 55 -4.09 2.88 23.23
N LYS A 56 -4.70 2.07 24.09
CA LYS A 56 -6.16 2.00 24.24
C LYS A 56 -6.57 1.95 25.71
N PRO A 57 -7.76 2.42 26.08
CA PRO A 57 -8.29 2.24 27.42
C PRO A 57 -8.54 0.76 27.73
N LEU A 58 -8.46 0.37 29.01
CA LEU A 58 -8.70 -1.01 29.47
C LEU A 58 -10.14 -1.47 29.20
N LYS A 59 -11.09 -0.55 29.36
CA LYS A 59 -12.50 -0.74 28.99
C LYS A 59 -12.71 -0.05 27.65
N ASN A 60 -13.35 -0.71 26.70
CA ASN A 60 -13.62 -0.09 25.41
C ASN A 60 -14.47 1.17 25.61
N THR A 61 -13.90 2.32 25.26
CA THR A 61 -14.58 3.62 25.33
C THR A 61 -14.83 4.12 23.91
N VAL A 62 -16.03 4.66 23.70
CA VAL A 62 -16.46 5.29 22.47
C VAL A 62 -16.76 6.75 22.76
N LEU A 63 -16.35 7.64 21.85
CA LEU A 63 -16.65 9.07 21.91
C LEU A 63 -17.55 9.44 20.74
N ASP A 64 -18.60 10.18 21.02
CA ASP A 64 -19.43 10.76 19.98
C ASP A 64 -18.70 11.96 19.36
N THR A 65 -18.43 11.85 18.07
CA THR A 65 -17.79 12.91 17.28
C THR A 65 -18.74 13.42 16.22
N ARG A 66 -18.40 14.53 15.57
CA ARG A 66 -19.16 15.04 14.41
C ARG A 66 -19.25 14.03 13.25
N LYS A 67 -18.34 13.05 13.21
CA LYS A 67 -18.32 11.96 12.22
C LYS A 67 -18.97 10.66 12.73
N GLY A 68 -19.70 10.74 13.85
CA GLY A 68 -20.30 9.60 14.53
C GLY A 68 -19.45 9.03 15.68
N PRO A 69 -19.89 7.90 16.27
CA PRO A 69 -19.21 7.26 17.39
C PRO A 69 -17.85 6.68 16.97
N GLN A 70 -16.78 7.13 17.62
CA GLN A 70 -15.42 6.68 17.35
C GLN A 70 -14.78 6.01 18.57
N ARG A 71 -14.01 4.95 18.33
CA ARG A 71 -13.29 4.24 19.39
C ARG A 71 -12.08 5.06 19.86
N VAL A 72 -11.87 5.13 21.16
CA VAL A 72 -10.69 5.77 21.73
C VAL A 72 -9.48 4.84 21.58
N ILE A 73 -8.70 5.06 20.54
CA ILE A 73 -7.49 4.30 20.24
C ILE A 73 -6.45 5.23 19.62
N PHE A 74 -5.23 5.20 20.13
CA PHE A 74 -4.12 5.99 19.62
C PHE A 74 -3.05 5.06 19.06
N LYS A 75 -2.60 5.31 17.85
CA LYS A 75 -1.46 4.62 17.23
C LYS A 75 -0.29 5.59 17.20
N ARG A 76 0.86 5.17 17.75
CA ARG A 76 2.11 5.95 17.71
C ARG A 76 3.17 5.12 17.00
N LYS A 77 3.62 5.58 15.83
CA LYS A 77 4.65 4.90 15.02
C LYS A 77 6.00 5.62 15.14
N GLY A 78 7.09 4.86 15.08
CA GLY A 78 8.46 5.40 14.99
C GLY A 78 8.66 6.23 13.72
N LYS A 79 9.67 7.10 13.71
CA LYS A 79 9.95 7.95 12.54
C LYS A 79 10.43 7.12 11.35
N GLU A 80 11.20 6.06 11.61
CA GLU A 80 11.70 5.15 10.58
C GLU A 80 10.61 4.35 9.87
N PHE A 81 9.42 4.22 10.49
CA PHE A 81 8.24 3.54 9.91
C PHE A 81 7.17 4.52 9.42
N ASN A 82 7.45 5.83 9.42
CA ASN A 82 6.50 6.79 8.90
C ASN A 82 6.56 6.76 7.37
N GLU A 83 5.65 5.99 6.76
CA GLU A 83 5.45 5.86 5.32
C GLU A 83 5.02 7.14 4.62
N ARG A 84 4.97 8.29 5.32
CA ARG A 84 5.10 9.59 4.64
C ARG A 84 6.47 9.64 3.98
N ARG A 85 6.59 8.99 2.82
CA ARG A 85 7.49 9.34 1.74
C ARG A 85 7.42 10.87 1.72
N LYS A 86 8.57 11.53 1.91
CA LYS A 86 8.64 12.93 1.50
C LYS A 86 8.07 12.92 0.07
N PRO A 87 7.07 13.76 -0.26
CA PRO A 87 6.65 13.88 -1.64
C PRO A 87 7.95 14.03 -2.43
N TRP A 88 8.13 13.14 -3.41
CA TRP A 88 9.35 13.16 -4.19
C TRP A 88 9.46 14.57 -4.75
N VAL A 89 10.46 15.29 -4.26
CA VAL A 89 10.85 16.57 -4.83
C VAL A 89 11.92 16.16 -5.83
N PRO A 90 11.71 16.35 -7.15
CA PRO A 90 12.76 16.13 -8.11
C PRO A 90 14.02 16.85 -7.61
N PRO A 91 15.22 16.24 -7.73
CA PRO A 91 16.44 16.97 -7.45
C PRO A 91 16.50 18.13 -8.44
N THR A 92 15.99 19.29 -8.04
CA THR A 92 16.33 20.53 -8.72
C THR A 92 17.83 20.62 -8.61
N SER A 93 18.52 20.57 -9.74
CA SER A 93 19.91 20.96 -9.86
C SER A 93 20.03 22.38 -9.33
N ASP A 94 20.31 22.50 -8.03
CA ASP A 94 20.88 23.64 -7.32
C ASP A 94 20.50 23.51 -5.85
N GLY A 95 21.45 22.99 -5.06
CA GLY A 95 21.39 23.07 -3.62
C GLY A 95 21.23 24.52 -3.17
N GLY A 96 20.11 24.84 -2.54
CA GLY A 96 20.01 25.96 -1.63
C GLY A 96 19.13 27.12 -2.06
N LYS A 97 18.34 27.55 -1.05
CA LYS A 97 17.66 28.84 -0.92
C LYS A 97 16.35 28.97 -1.70
N SER A 98 15.27 28.74 -0.94
CA SER A 98 13.96 29.41 -1.03
C SER A 98 14.07 30.79 -1.69
N ARG A 99 13.88 30.84 -3.00
CA ARG A 99 13.48 32.05 -3.71
C ARG A 99 11.98 31.90 -3.95
N LYS A 100 11.19 32.67 -3.21
CA LYS A 100 9.84 33.08 -3.62
C LYS A 100 9.96 33.69 -5.02
N LYS A 101 9.83 32.88 -6.06
CA LYS A 101 9.82 33.33 -7.45
C LYS A 101 8.37 33.40 -7.89
N LYS A 102 8.00 34.56 -8.42
CA LYS A 102 6.66 34.96 -8.88
C LYS A 102 5.95 33.81 -9.59
N ARG A 103 4.73 33.52 -9.14
CA ARG A 103 3.70 32.77 -9.87
C ARG A 103 3.56 33.38 -11.25
N GLY A 104 4.12 32.73 -12.25
CA GLY A 104 3.79 32.92 -13.65
C GLY A 104 3.49 31.53 -14.19
N ASP A 105 2.21 31.28 -14.46
CA ASP A 105 1.57 30.39 -15.46
C ASP A 105 2.12 28.99 -15.79
N ARG A 106 3.29 28.57 -15.30
CA ARG A 106 3.92 27.26 -15.53
C ARG A 106 3.76 26.31 -14.33
N GLY A 107 3.04 26.73 -13.30
CA GLY A 107 2.84 25.95 -12.07
C GLY A 107 1.78 24.87 -12.23
N GLU A 108 0.71 25.16 -12.98
CA GLU A 108 -0.41 24.24 -13.17
C GLU A 108 -0.02 23.05 -14.05
N ASP A 109 0.73 23.27 -15.14
CA ASP A 109 1.20 22.18 -16.02
C ASP A 109 2.08 21.17 -15.29
N HIS A 110 2.99 21.65 -14.44
CA HIS A 110 3.86 20.76 -13.67
C HIS A 110 3.08 20.00 -12.59
N GLU A 111 2.13 20.65 -11.91
CA GLU A 111 1.30 19.98 -10.91
C GLU A 111 0.40 18.92 -11.57
N HIS A 112 -0.17 19.23 -12.73
CA HIS A 112 -0.95 18.30 -13.53
C HIS A 112 -0.12 17.10 -14.00
N GLN A 113 1.10 17.34 -14.50
CA GLN A 113 2.00 16.25 -14.92
C GLN A 113 2.35 15.33 -13.75
N VAL A 114 2.63 15.89 -12.57
CA VAL A 114 2.92 15.11 -11.36
C VAL A 114 1.73 14.24 -10.96
N ARG A 115 0.50 14.75 -11.11
CA ARG A 115 -0.71 13.97 -10.81
C ARG A 115 -0.89 12.81 -11.81
N ILE A 116 -0.66 13.04 -13.10
CA ILE A 116 -0.68 11.99 -14.13
C ILE A 116 0.36 10.91 -13.82
N GLU A 117 1.59 11.29 -13.50
CA GLU A 117 2.65 10.34 -13.13
C GLU A 117 2.30 9.55 -11.86
N THR A 118 1.70 10.22 -10.88
CA THR A 118 1.21 9.56 -9.66
C THR A 118 0.13 8.54 -9.99
N LEU A 119 -0.85 8.92 -10.81
CA LEU A 119 -1.94 8.03 -11.23
C LEU A 119 -1.41 6.79 -11.97
N LYS A 120 -0.43 6.99 -12.87
CA LYS A 120 0.26 5.89 -13.54
C LYS A 120 0.91 4.94 -12.55
N TYR A 121 1.61 5.47 -11.54
CA TYR A 121 2.25 4.66 -10.51
C TYR A 121 1.25 3.84 -9.71
N GLU A 122 0.13 4.44 -9.29
CA GLU A 122 -0.92 3.74 -8.54
C GLU A 122 -1.59 2.64 -9.37
N LEU A 123 -1.87 2.89 -10.65
CA LEU A 123 -2.43 1.88 -11.56
C LEU A 123 -1.47 0.71 -11.78
N ASN A 124 -0.19 0.99 -12.00
CA ASN A 124 0.82 -0.05 -12.19
C ASN A 124 1.01 -0.90 -10.93
N ALA A 125 0.87 -0.32 -9.74
CA ALA A 125 0.96 -1.06 -8.48
C ALA A 125 -0.16 -2.10 -8.31
N LEU A 126 -1.28 -1.94 -9.03
CA LEU A 126 -2.38 -2.90 -9.03
C LEU A 126 -2.14 -4.06 -10.01
N VAL A 127 -1.27 -3.90 -11.01
CA VAL A 127 -0.92 -4.96 -11.97
C VAL A 127 -0.07 -6.03 -11.28
N CYS A 128 -0.71 -7.10 -10.82
CA CYS A 128 -0.05 -8.18 -10.10
C CYS A 128 -0.61 -9.57 -10.44
N GLU A 129 0.21 -10.61 -10.24
CA GLU A 129 -0.12 -12.01 -10.54
C GLU A 129 -1.43 -12.45 -9.89
N GLN A 130 -1.67 -12.04 -8.63
CA GLN A 130 -2.89 -12.41 -7.91
C GLN A 130 -4.16 -11.92 -8.62
N ARG A 131 -4.13 -10.72 -9.21
CA ARG A 131 -5.27 -10.21 -9.99
C ARG A 131 -5.43 -10.98 -11.30
N LEU A 132 -4.34 -11.29 -11.99
CA LEU A 132 -4.39 -12.14 -13.18
C LEU A 132 -5.03 -13.50 -12.88
N VAL A 133 -4.60 -14.19 -11.81
CA VAL A 133 -5.18 -15.47 -11.37
C VAL A 133 -6.66 -15.33 -11.03
N ASN A 134 -7.06 -14.24 -10.37
CA ASN A 134 -8.48 -13.97 -10.08
C ASN A 134 -9.29 -13.77 -11.37
N THR A 135 -8.74 -13.05 -12.36
CA THR A 135 -9.39 -12.84 -13.65
C THR A 135 -9.54 -14.14 -14.43
N ILE A 136 -8.49 -14.99 -14.45
CA ILE A 136 -8.53 -16.34 -15.03
C ILE A 136 -9.57 -17.20 -14.32
N SER A 137 -9.62 -17.18 -12.99
CA SER A 137 -10.61 -17.94 -12.23
C SER A 137 -12.06 -17.54 -12.54
N LYS A 138 -12.30 -16.28 -12.94
CA LYS A 138 -13.64 -15.79 -13.32
C LYS A 138 -14.00 -16.14 -14.76
N ARG A 139 -13.05 -16.09 -15.69
CA ARG A 139 -13.30 -16.25 -17.13
C ARG A 139 -13.03 -17.67 -17.65
N GLY A 140 -12.20 -18.44 -16.95
CA GLY A 140 -11.65 -19.71 -17.42
C GLY A 140 -10.21 -19.56 -17.94
N VAL A 141 -9.53 -20.69 -18.13
CA VAL A 141 -8.21 -20.74 -18.77
C VAL A 141 -8.40 -20.45 -20.27
N PRO A 142 -7.66 -19.50 -20.87
CA PRO A 142 -7.80 -19.18 -22.29
C PRO A 142 -7.30 -20.31 -23.21
N ASP A 143 -8.07 -20.63 -24.26
CA ASP A 143 -7.73 -21.68 -25.22
C ASP A 143 -7.25 -21.12 -26.58
N SER A 144 -7.54 -19.85 -26.88
CA SER A 144 -7.18 -19.19 -28.13
C SER A 144 -6.51 -17.83 -27.93
N GLU A 145 -5.80 -17.34 -28.94
CA GLU A 145 -5.22 -15.98 -28.93
C GLU A 145 -6.26 -14.89 -28.67
N LEU A 146 -7.48 -15.07 -29.17
CA LEU A 146 -8.58 -14.13 -28.91
C LEU A 146 -8.95 -14.12 -27.43
N ASP A 147 -8.99 -15.29 -26.78
CA ASP A 147 -9.30 -15.40 -25.35
C ASP A 147 -8.20 -14.75 -24.50
N TRP A 148 -6.93 -14.83 -24.92
CA TRP A 148 -5.82 -14.15 -24.25
C TRP A 148 -5.92 -12.62 -24.34
N ILE A 149 -6.32 -12.09 -25.50
CA ILE A 149 -6.58 -10.66 -25.68
C ILE A 149 -7.75 -10.23 -24.79
N GLU A 150 -8.84 -11.00 -24.81
CA GLU A 150 -9.99 -10.73 -23.96
C GLU A 150 -9.65 -10.79 -22.47
N LEU A 151 -8.84 -11.76 -22.03
CA LEU A 151 -8.36 -11.86 -20.65
C LEU A 151 -7.55 -10.61 -20.27
N THR A 152 -6.68 -10.15 -21.16
CA THR A 152 -5.87 -8.94 -20.95
C THR A 152 -6.77 -7.71 -20.77
N GLU A 153 -7.76 -7.51 -21.63
CA GLU A 153 -8.70 -6.38 -21.49
C GLU A 153 -9.56 -6.50 -20.23
N ALA A 154 -9.93 -7.72 -19.81
CA ALA A 154 -10.63 -7.92 -18.54
C ALA A 154 -9.76 -7.60 -17.32
N LEU A 155 -8.46 -7.92 -17.36
CA LEU A 155 -7.51 -7.52 -16.32
C LEU A 155 -7.34 -6.00 -16.27
N VAL A 156 -7.22 -5.35 -17.43
CA VAL A 156 -7.14 -3.88 -17.52
C VAL A 156 -8.40 -3.24 -16.91
N ALA A 157 -9.59 -3.76 -17.22
CA ALA A 157 -10.84 -3.28 -16.66
C ALA A 157 -10.90 -3.44 -15.13
N ASP A 158 -10.49 -4.59 -14.57
CA ASP A 158 -10.45 -4.85 -13.12
C ASP A 158 -9.48 -3.90 -12.39
N VAL A 159 -8.32 -3.61 -13.01
CA VAL A 159 -7.33 -2.65 -12.50
C VAL A 159 -7.88 -1.22 -12.55
N LEU A 160 -8.53 -0.82 -13.64
CA LEU A 160 -9.11 0.52 -13.77
C LEU A 160 -10.24 0.74 -12.76
N GLU A 161 -11.14 -0.21 -12.60
CA GLU A 161 -12.24 -0.14 -11.62
C GLU A 161 -11.69 0.01 -10.19
N SER A 162 -10.69 -0.80 -9.84
CA SER A 162 -10.04 -0.71 -8.53
C SER A 162 -9.30 0.62 -8.36
N GLY A 163 -8.55 1.04 -9.38
CA GLY A 163 -7.79 2.28 -9.39
C GLY A 163 -8.67 3.51 -9.21
N GLU A 164 -9.83 3.56 -9.88
CA GLU A 164 -10.81 4.63 -9.73
C GLU A 164 -11.41 4.67 -8.32
N SER A 165 -11.82 3.51 -7.80
CA SER A 165 -12.43 3.42 -6.47
C SER A 165 -11.46 3.75 -5.32
N GLU A 166 -10.17 3.41 -5.47
CA GLU A 166 -9.14 3.64 -4.44
C GLU A 166 -8.56 5.06 -4.52
N ASN A 167 -8.60 5.71 -5.69
CA ASN A 167 -7.96 7.01 -5.95
C ASN A 167 -8.92 8.08 -6.52
N GLU A 168 -10.19 8.07 -6.11
CA GLU A 168 -11.27 8.94 -6.63
C GLU A 168 -10.86 10.44 -6.70
N GLU A 169 -10.17 10.95 -5.68
CA GLU A 169 -9.70 12.35 -5.66
C GLU A 169 -8.63 12.63 -6.73
N LEU A 170 -7.66 11.74 -6.90
CA LEU A 170 -6.60 11.87 -7.91
C LEU A 170 -7.17 11.68 -9.32
N TRP A 171 -8.10 10.74 -9.47
CA TRP A 171 -8.80 10.46 -10.71
C TRP A 171 -9.60 11.67 -11.19
N GLY A 172 -10.41 12.26 -10.30
CA GLY A 172 -11.16 13.47 -10.56
C GLY A 172 -10.27 14.67 -10.86
N ALA A 173 -9.13 14.80 -10.16
CA ALA A 173 -8.17 15.87 -10.38
C ALA A 173 -7.42 15.79 -11.73
N CYS A 174 -7.35 14.61 -12.35
CA CYS A 174 -6.77 14.40 -13.67
C CYS A 174 -7.82 14.39 -14.81
N GLY A 175 -9.11 14.33 -14.48
CA GLY A 175 -10.16 14.07 -15.47
C GLY A 175 -10.15 12.62 -15.99
N GLY A 176 -9.61 11.69 -15.20
CA GLY A 176 -9.37 10.30 -15.59
C GLY A 176 -7.97 10.04 -16.15
N PRO A 177 -7.65 8.77 -16.47
CA PRO A 177 -6.37 8.39 -17.04
C PRO A 177 -6.26 8.90 -18.49
N SER A 178 -5.12 9.51 -18.82
CA SER A 178 -4.83 9.90 -20.20
C SER A 178 -4.61 8.66 -21.08
N ASN A 179 -4.74 8.80 -22.41
CA ASN A 179 -4.47 7.71 -23.35
C ASN A 179 -3.07 7.12 -23.18
N GLU A 180 -2.07 7.96 -22.88
CA GLU A 180 -0.69 7.50 -22.63
C GLU A 180 -0.60 6.61 -21.38
N VAL A 181 -1.35 6.93 -20.33
CA VAL A 181 -1.43 6.09 -19.12
C VAL A 181 -2.15 4.78 -19.42
N LEU A 182 -3.26 4.83 -20.18
CA LEU A 182 -4.01 3.63 -20.57
C LEU A 182 -3.20 2.68 -21.45
N ASP A 183 -2.46 3.23 -22.43
CA ASP A 183 -1.61 2.45 -23.32
C ASP A 183 -0.45 1.81 -22.55
N GLY A 184 0.15 2.55 -21.62
CA GLY A 184 1.17 2.01 -20.72
C GLY A 184 0.64 0.89 -19.83
N LEU A 185 -0.55 1.08 -19.24
CA LEU A 185 -1.19 0.07 -18.39
C LEU A 185 -1.51 -1.21 -19.17
N ARG A 186 -2.03 -1.07 -20.40
CA ARG A 186 -2.31 -2.21 -21.29
C ARG A 186 -1.05 -3.01 -21.60
N GLU A 187 0.05 -2.31 -21.88
CA GLU A 187 1.32 -2.96 -22.18
C GLU A 187 1.87 -3.72 -20.96
N GLU A 188 1.78 -3.14 -19.75
CA GLU A 188 2.17 -3.84 -18.52
C GLU A 188 1.29 -5.07 -18.23
N CYS A 189 -0.03 -4.94 -18.42
CA CYS A 189 -0.95 -6.08 -18.28
C CYS A 189 -0.63 -7.19 -19.29
N ARG A 190 -0.35 -6.81 -20.55
CA ARG A 190 0.04 -7.77 -21.60
C ARG A 190 1.33 -8.49 -21.24
N GLN A 191 2.34 -7.79 -20.76
CA GLN A 191 3.61 -8.40 -20.34
C GLN A 191 3.41 -9.41 -19.21
N LEU A 192 2.59 -9.07 -18.22
CA LEU A 192 2.25 -9.99 -17.13
C LEU A 192 1.54 -11.26 -17.63
N VAL A 193 0.58 -11.10 -18.55
CA VAL A 193 -0.14 -12.22 -19.16
C VAL A 193 0.80 -13.11 -19.98
N GLU A 194 1.70 -12.53 -20.76
CA GLU A 194 2.66 -13.28 -21.56
C GLU A 194 3.66 -14.04 -20.69
N MET A 195 4.15 -13.41 -19.61
CA MET A 195 5.00 -14.09 -18.63
C MET A 195 4.31 -15.31 -18.01
N TYR A 196 3.02 -15.17 -17.65
CA TYR A 196 2.22 -16.28 -17.12
C TYR A 196 2.04 -17.41 -18.15
N ARG A 197 1.76 -17.05 -19.41
CA ARG A 197 1.61 -18.01 -20.51
C ARG A 197 2.87 -18.84 -20.72
N VAL A 198 4.04 -18.19 -20.71
CA VAL A 198 5.33 -18.87 -20.84
C VAL A 198 5.61 -19.77 -19.64
N SER A 199 5.28 -19.34 -18.41
CA SER A 199 5.52 -20.16 -17.21
C SER A 199 4.66 -21.42 -17.16
N GLU A 200 3.39 -21.36 -17.56
CA GLU A 200 2.51 -22.53 -17.65
C GLU A 200 3.00 -23.50 -18.73
N SER A 201 3.40 -22.99 -19.89
CA SER A 201 3.93 -23.83 -20.98
C SER A 201 5.19 -24.58 -20.57
N MET A 202 6.04 -24.00 -19.71
CA MET A 202 7.22 -24.70 -19.18
C MET A 202 6.88 -25.72 -18.10
N ALA A 203 5.81 -25.51 -17.33
CA ALA A 203 5.34 -26.47 -16.33
C ALA A 203 4.79 -27.74 -16.98
N ASP A 204 4.10 -27.62 -18.11
CA ASP A 204 3.56 -28.77 -18.88
C ASP A 204 4.64 -29.62 -19.57
N VAL A 205 5.83 -29.07 -19.85
CA VAL A 205 6.96 -29.78 -20.48
C VAL A 205 7.82 -30.53 -19.45
N ALA A 206 7.64 -30.25 -18.15
CA ALA A 206 8.43 -30.84 -17.06
C ALA A 206 7.82 -32.13 -16.47
N ILE A 207 6.75 -32.67 -17.07
CA ILE A 207 6.05 -33.92 -16.69
C ILE A 207 6.28 -34.98 -17.77
#